data_AF-A0A5X6FYN3-F1
#
_entry.id   AF-A0A5X6FYN3-F1
#
_cell.length_a   1.000
_cell.length_b   1.000
_cell.length_c   1.000
_cell.angle_alpha   90.00
_cell.angle_beta   90.00
_cell.angle_gamma   90.00
#
_symmetry.space_group_name_H-M   'P 1'
#
loop_
_entity.id
_entity.type
_entity.pdbx_description
1 polymer ?
#
loop_
_entity_poly.entity_id
_entity_poly.type
_entity_poly.pdbx_seq_one_letter_code
_entity_poly.pdbx_strand_id
1 'polypeptide(L)' 'MESLNALIQGMGLMHLGIGQAIMLLVSLLLLWLAIAKKFEPLLLLPIGFGGLLSNI' A
#
# COMPACT_ATOMS: atom_id res chain seq x y z
N MET A 1 12.91 -27.46 -10.07
CA MET A 1 12.88 -26.93 -8.69
C MET A 1 13.42 -25.49 -8.60
N GLU A 2 14.45 -25.11 -9.36
CA GLU A 2 14.97 -23.72 -9.36
C GLU A 2 13.99 -22.67 -9.91
N SER A 3 13.28 -22.97 -11.00
CA SER A 3 12.32 -22.03 -11.60
C SER A 3 11.16 -21.67 -10.66
N LEU A 4 10.77 -22.61 -9.79
CA LEU A 4 9.71 -22.39 -8.80
C LEU A 4 10.21 -21.47 -7.67
N ASN A 5 11.46 -21.65 -7.22
CA ASN A 5 12.09 -20.74 -6.25
C ASN A 5 12.30 -19.33 -6.81
N ALA A 6 12.71 -19.20 -8.08
CA ALA A 6 12.85 -17.91 -8.74
C ALA A 6 11.50 -17.19 -8.89
N LEU A 7 10.43 -17.92 -9.17
CA LEU A 7 9.07 -17.37 -9.19
C LEU A 7 8.61 -16.92 -7.80
N ILE A 8 8.85 -17.73 -6.77
CA ILE A 8 8.48 -17.39 -5.38
C ILE A 8 9.27 -16.17 -4.86
N GLN A 9 10.56 -16.07 -5.17
CA GLN A 9 11.39 -14.91 -4.81
C GLN A 9 11.09 -13.67 -5.65
N GLY A 10 10.63 -13.84 -6.88
CA GLY A 10 10.16 -12.75 -7.75
C GLY A 10 8.73 -12.29 -7.44
N MET A 11 7.99 -12.99 -6.58
CA MET A 11 6.68 -12.51 -6.13
C MET A 11 6.87 -11.24 -5.31
N GLY A 12 6.24 -10.14 -5.73
CA GLY A 12 6.35 -8.83 -5.07
C GLY A 12 6.05 -8.85 -3.56
N LEU A 13 5.34 -9.88 -3.08
CA LEU A 13 5.15 -10.12 -1.64
C LEU A 13 6.45 -10.37 -0.86
N MET A 14 7.45 -11.02 -1.45
CA MET A 14 8.75 -11.26 -0.79
C MET A 14 9.65 -10.02 -0.77
N HIS A 15 9.31 -8.99 -1.58
CA HIS A 15 10.06 -7.73 -1.66
C HIS A 15 9.41 -6.60 -0.88
N LEU A 16 8.28 -6.85 -0.20
CA LEU A 16 7.61 -5.88 0.67
C LEU A 16 8.53 -5.53 1.85
N GLY A 17 9.21 -4.40 1.73
CA GLY A 17 10.02 -3.85 2.81
C GLY A 17 9.14 -3.44 3.98
N ILE A 18 9.68 -3.49 5.20
CA ILE A 18 8.99 -3.04 6.42
C ILE A 18 8.48 -1.59 6.26
N GLY A 19 9.24 -0.73 5.56
CA GLY A 19 8.83 0.65 5.25
C GLY A 19 7.59 0.73 4.36
N GLN A 20 7.49 -0.12 3.33
CA GLN A 20 6.31 -0.19 2.46
C GLN A 20 5.08 -0.68 3.23
N ALA A 21 5.25 -1.69 4.11
CA ALA A 21 4.17 -2.17 4.96
C ALA A 21 3.61 -1.06 5.88
N ILE A 22 4.48 -0.24 6.47
CA ILE A 22 4.06 0.92 7.28
C ILE A 22 3.34 1.95 6.42
N MET A 23 3.85 2.27 5.23
CA MET A 23 3.22 3.24 4.33
C MET A 23 1.86 2.77 3.80
N LEU A 24 1.67 1.47 3.60
CA LEU A 24 0.35 0.89 3.28
C LEU A 24 -0.63 1.08 4.44
N LEU A 25 -0.21 0.85 5.68
CA LEU A 25 -1.04 1.11 6.87
C LEU A 25 -1.42 2.59 6.99
N VAL A 26 -0.47 3.50 6.77
CA VAL A 26 -0.73 4.95 6.78
C VAL A 26 -1.71 5.32 5.66
N SER A 27 -1.54 4.77 4.47
CA SER A 27 -2.43 5.03 3.32
C SER A 27 -3.86 4.55 3.58
N LEU A 28 -4.02 3.39 4.20
CA LEU A 28 -5.32 2.88 4.67
C LEU A 28 -5.94 3.78 5.76
N LEU A 29 -5.12 4.30 6.68
CA LEU A 29 -5.58 5.23 7.70
C LEU A 29 -6.07 6.55 7.09
N LEU A 30 -5.36 7.09 6.08
CA LEU A 30 -5.79 8.29 5.35
C LEU A 30 -7.10 8.06 4.60
N LEU A 31 -7.27 6.91 3.95
CA LEU A 31 -8.53 6.54 3.29
C LEU A 31 -9.68 6.41 4.30
N TRP A 32 -9.43 5.82 5.48
CA TRP A 32 -10.43 5.76 6.53
C TRP A 32 -10.83 7.16 7.03
N LEU A 33 -9.86 8.07 7.20
CA LEU A 33 -10.10 9.47 7.57
C LEU A 33 -10.95 10.20 6.52
N ALA A 34 -10.65 10.00 5.24
CA ALA A 34 -11.38 10.58 4.11
C ALA A 34 -12.82 10.04 4.00
N ILE A 35 -13.03 8.73 4.19
CA ILE A 35 -14.33 8.09 3.94
C ILE A 35 -15.20 8.11 5.20
N ALA A 36 -14.69 7.60 6.32
CA ALA A 36 -15.47 7.43 7.54
C ALA A 36 -15.64 8.76 8.30
N LYS A 37 -14.57 9.57 8.36
CA LYS A 37 -14.60 10.86 9.06
C LYS A 37 -14.81 12.07 8.15
N LYS A 38 -14.85 11.88 6.83
CA LYS A 38 -15.04 12.96 5.83
C LYS A 38 -14.08 14.13 6.02
N PHE A 39 -12.85 13.87 6.47
CA PHE A 39 -11.80 14.89 6.51
C PHE A 39 -11.28 15.10 5.09
N GLU A 40 -11.46 16.31 4.57
CA GLU A 40 -10.99 16.75 3.25
C GLU A 40 -11.07 15.63 2.18
N PRO A 41 -12.25 15.02 1.97
CA PRO A 41 -12.38 13.77 1.22
C PRO A 41 -11.95 13.91 -0.23
N LEU A 42 -12.09 15.11 -0.79
CA LEU A 42 -11.68 15.43 -2.15
C LEU A 42 -10.16 15.38 -2.33
N LEU A 43 -9.38 15.63 -1.27
CA LEU A 43 -7.92 15.67 -1.30
C LEU A 43 -7.30 14.39 -0.69
N LEU A 44 -7.76 13.98 0.50
CA LEU A 44 -7.20 12.83 1.20
C LEU A 44 -7.48 11.50 0.50
N LEU A 45 -8.61 11.37 -0.21
CA LEU A 45 -8.92 10.16 -0.96
C LEU A 45 -7.89 9.89 -2.07
N PRO A 46 -7.61 10.83 -3.01
CA PRO A 46 -6.58 10.62 -4.03
C PRO A 46 -5.16 10.55 -3.43
N ILE A 47 -4.86 11.26 -2.33
CA ILE A 47 -3.57 11.13 -1.64
C ILE A 47 -3.40 9.72 -1.05
N GLY A 48 -4.41 9.20 -0.33
CA GLY A 48 -4.38 7.86 0.25
C GLY A 48 -4.33 6.77 -0.82
N PHE A 49 -5.04 6.95 -1.94
CA PHE A 49 -4.95 6.03 -3.08
C PHE A 49 -3.58 6.07 -3.77
N GLY A 50 -3.00 7.25 -3.97
CA GLY A 50 -1.65 7.40 -4.51
C GLY A 50 -0.59 6.76 -3.60
N GLY A 51 -0.75 6.90 -2.27
CA GLY A 51 0.09 6.24 -1.28
C GLY A 51 0.00 4.72 -1.34
N LEU A 52 -1.20 4.15 -1.53
CA LEU A 52 -1.36 2.71 -1.77
C LEU A 52 -0.61 2.27 -3.03
N LEU A 53 -0.87 2.92 -4.17
CA LEU A 53 -0.28 2.55 -5.47
C LEU A 53 1.25 2.68 -5.50
N SER A 54 1.83 3.59 -4.73
CA SER A 54 3.28 3.80 -4.69
C SER A 54 4.02 2.80 -3.79
N ASN A 55 3.32 2.01 -2.97
CA ASN A 55 3.90 1.12 -1.96
C ASN A 55 3.53 -0.37 -2.14
N ILE A 56 2.89 -0.73 -3.25
CA ILE A 56 2.68 -2.10 -3.77
C ILE A 56 3.56 -2.34 -4.99
#